data_AF-A0AAU9T8R1-F1
#
_entry.id   AF-A0AAU9T8R1-F1
#
_cell.length_a   1.000
_cell.length_b   1.000
_cell.length_c   1.000
_cell.angle_alpha   90.00
_cell.angle_beta   90.00
_cell.angle_gamma   90.00
#
_symmetry.space_group_name_H-M   'P 1'
#
loop_
_entity.id
_entity.type
_entity.pdbx_description
1 polymer ?
#
loop_
_entity_poly.entity_id
_entity_poly.type
_entity_poly.pdbx_seq_one_letter_code
_entity_poly.pdbx_strand_id
1 'polypeptide(L)'
;MPRKKKQSKEEALAKAKIARRNRYNKIKADPILYALEKQKERERYKKRREQKKLLSIVEMTPRAKRLQRKKWRENFRKHFQKKKLIKEGIKHMNENTPSPSDNEDNGNNDENRPRRRNSICENEPQPSASNDLHEAIIKNLRSKLRKMRYIIEKKDQMYKSQLESLQRKNNAYRKIIIRLKKRMQSPNSKVTALLRDKTKVEEAKKKILFGEAMRSTLQINYKNKKSKKKKRI
;
A
#
# COMPACT_ATOMS: atom_id res chain seq x y z
N MET A 1 15.75 -9.50 29.89
CA MET A 1 14.43 -8.98 29.46
C MET A 1 14.04 -9.61 28.12
N PRO A 2 12.98 -10.42 28.05
CA PRO A 2 12.56 -11.06 26.81
C PRO A 2 12.07 -10.02 25.79
N ARG A 3 12.56 -10.10 24.54
CA ARG A 3 12.20 -9.17 23.46
C ARG A 3 10.76 -9.43 23.00
N LYS A 4 9.91 -8.38 23.03
CA LYS A 4 8.52 -8.45 22.54
C LYS A 4 8.49 -8.84 21.06
N LYS A 5 7.65 -9.81 20.71
CA LYS A 5 7.39 -10.21 19.32
C LYS A 5 6.89 -9.00 18.52
N LYS A 6 7.42 -8.83 17.31
CA LYS A 6 6.98 -7.78 16.37
C LYS A 6 5.55 -8.10 15.92
N GLN A 7 4.62 -7.17 16.12
CA GLN A 7 3.23 -7.32 15.68
C GLN A 7 3.15 -7.36 14.15
N SER A 8 2.16 -8.06 13.62
CA SER A 8 1.87 -8.03 12.18
C SER A 8 1.46 -6.61 11.75
N LYS A 9 1.71 -6.28 10.48
CA LYS A 9 1.35 -4.97 9.91
C LYS A 9 -0.16 -4.69 10.02
N GLU A 10 -0.99 -5.73 9.87
CA GLU A 10 -2.45 -5.60 9.96
C GLU A 10 -2.91 -5.34 11.39
N GLU A 11 -2.32 -6.04 12.36
CA GLU A 11 -2.58 -5.86 13.79
C GLU A 11 -2.18 -4.47 14.26
N ALA A 12 -1.01 -3.99 13.83
CA ALA A 12 -0.55 -2.64 14.12
C ALA A 12 -1.52 -1.59 13.57
N LEU A 13 -2.04 -1.81 12.36
CA LEU A 13 -3.00 -0.91 11.72
C LEU A 13 -4.38 -0.94 12.39
N ALA A 14 -4.85 -2.11 12.83
CA ALA A 14 -6.07 -2.26 13.61
C ALA A 14 -5.95 -1.56 14.98
N LYS A 15 -4.84 -1.76 15.68
CA LYS A 15 -4.55 -1.09 16.96
C LYS A 15 -4.50 0.42 16.81
N ALA A 16 -3.89 0.93 15.74
CA ALA A 16 -3.86 2.36 15.42
C ALA A 16 -5.26 2.92 15.14
N LYS A 17 -6.13 2.17 14.44
CA LYS A 17 -7.54 2.57 14.21
C LYS A 17 -8.31 2.69 15.53
N ILE A 18 -8.17 1.70 16.42
CA ILE A 18 -8.84 1.69 17.73
C ILE A 18 -8.35 2.87 18.59
N ALA A 19 -7.03 3.05 18.69
CA ALA A 19 -6.45 4.17 19.45
C ALA A 19 -6.92 5.53 18.92
N ARG A 20 -7.01 5.71 17.60
CA ARG A 20 -7.55 6.93 16.99
C ARG A 20 -9.02 7.14 17.32
N ARG A 21 -9.84 6.10 17.29
CA ARG A 21 -11.26 6.17 17.65
C ARG A 21 -11.43 6.57 19.11
N ASN A 22 -10.68 5.95 20.02
CA ASN A 22 -10.73 6.26 21.45
C ASN A 22 -10.28 7.69 21.73
N ARG A 23 -9.22 8.17 21.06
CA ARG A 23 -8.78 9.56 21.17
C ARG A 23 -9.87 10.54 20.71
N TYR A 24 -10.52 10.28 19.58
CA TYR A 24 -11.60 11.14 19.10
C TYR A 24 -12.80 11.14 20.06
N ASN A 25 -13.16 9.99 20.62
CA ASN A 25 -14.23 9.89 21.62
C ASN A 25 -13.91 10.72 22.87
N LYS A 26 -12.66 10.71 23.35
CA LYS A 26 -12.21 11.56 24.46
C LYS A 26 -12.37 13.06 24.13
N ILE A 27 -11.88 13.49 22.97
CA ILE A 27 -12.04 14.89 22.52
C ILE A 27 -13.51 15.28 22.39
N LYS A 28 -14.38 14.37 21.97
CA LYS A 28 -15.82 14.63 21.83
C LYS A 28 -16.56 14.67 23.16
N ALA A 29 -16.08 13.93 24.17
CA ALA A 29 -16.66 13.91 25.51
C ALA A 29 -16.41 15.23 26.25
N ASP A 30 -15.25 15.85 26.06
CA ASP A 30 -14.88 17.10 26.72
C ASP A 30 -15.33 18.33 25.89
N PRO A 31 -16.26 19.16 26.38
CA PRO A 31 -16.84 20.26 25.59
C PRO A 31 -15.80 21.32 25.18
N ILE A 32 -14.84 21.62 26.06
CA ILE A 32 -13.77 22.60 25.80
C ILE A 32 -12.83 22.09 24.69
N LEU A 33 -12.37 20.84 24.79
CA LEU A 33 -11.49 20.24 23.78
C LEU A 33 -12.22 20.09 22.44
N TYR A 34 -13.50 19.76 22.46
CA TYR A 34 -14.32 19.68 21.24
C TYR A 34 -14.45 21.03 20.55
N ALA A 35 -14.68 22.11 21.31
CA ALA A 35 -14.77 23.46 20.79
C ALA A 35 -13.44 23.92 20.14
N LEU A 36 -12.31 23.67 20.82
CA LEU A 36 -10.97 23.94 20.29
C LEU A 36 -10.67 23.16 19.00
N GLU A 37 -11.01 21.87 18.95
CA GLU A 37 -10.81 21.06 17.75
C GLU A 37 -11.68 21.56 16.58
N LYS A 38 -12.92 22.00 16.84
CA LYS A 38 -13.78 22.63 15.83
C LYS A 38 -13.22 23.96 15.31
N GLN A 39 -12.64 24.80 16.18
CA GLN A 39 -11.99 26.05 15.75
C GLN A 39 -10.78 25.75 14.86
N LYS A 40 -9.93 24.83 15.29
CA LYS A 40 -8.77 24.36 14.52
C LYS A 40 -9.14 23.79 13.14
N GLU A 41 -10.25 23.03 13.08
CA GLU A 41 -10.74 22.50 11.81
C GLU A 41 -11.26 23.62 10.89
N ARG A 42 -11.97 24.61 11.44
CA ARG A 42 -12.42 25.81 10.70
C ARG A 42 -11.23 26.59 10.13
N GLU A 43 -10.19 26.85 10.93
CA GLU A 43 -8.98 27.53 10.47
C GLU A 43 -8.26 26.74 9.37
N ARG A 44 -8.13 25.42 9.54
CA ARG A 44 -7.55 24.54 8.52
C ARG A 44 -8.34 24.60 7.21
N TYR A 45 -9.67 24.61 7.30
CA TYR A 45 -10.54 24.74 6.12
C TYR A 45 -10.33 26.09 5.43
N LYS A 46 -10.32 27.20 6.19
CA LYS A 46 -10.08 28.55 5.69
C LYS A 46 -8.72 28.64 4.98
N LYS A 47 -7.64 28.19 5.60
CA LYS A 47 -6.29 28.13 5.01
C LYS A 47 -6.25 27.32 3.70
N ARG A 48 -6.96 26.18 3.64
CA ARG A 48 -7.00 25.36 2.41
C ARG A 48 -7.81 26.00 1.29
N ARG A 49 -8.86 26.75 1.63
CA ARG A 49 -9.63 27.56 0.69
C ARG A 49 -8.79 28.73 0.15
N GLU A 50 -8.11 29.46 1.01
CA GLU A 50 -7.18 30.55 0.64
C GLU A 50 -6.07 30.04 -0.29
N GLN A 51 -5.49 28.87 0.01
CA GLN A 51 -4.48 28.21 -0.83
C GLN A 51 -5.05 27.60 -2.13
N LYS A 52 -6.35 27.77 -2.44
CA LYS A 52 -7.04 27.18 -3.61
C LYS A 52 -6.93 25.64 -3.71
N LYS A 53 -6.61 24.96 -2.60
CA LYS A 53 -6.56 23.48 -2.51
C LYS A 53 -7.97 22.89 -2.34
N LEU A 54 -8.90 23.68 -1.82
CA LEU A 54 -10.33 23.39 -1.78
C LEU A 54 -11.06 24.45 -2.59
N LEU A 55 -11.58 24.05 -3.75
CA LEU A 55 -12.38 24.91 -4.62
C LEU A 55 -13.87 24.69 -4.35
N SER A 56 -14.63 25.79 -4.32
CA SER A 56 -16.09 25.70 -4.36
C SER A 56 -16.54 25.09 -5.69
N ILE A 57 -17.72 24.45 -5.71
CA ILE A 57 -18.23 23.87 -6.97
C ILE A 57 -18.38 24.92 -8.05
N VAL A 58 -18.70 26.16 -7.71
CA VAL A 58 -18.83 27.28 -8.65
C VAL A 58 -17.47 27.60 -9.29
N GLU A 59 -16.42 27.61 -8.48
CA GLU A 59 -15.03 27.93 -8.85
C GLU A 59 -14.32 26.77 -9.60
N MET A 60 -14.88 25.55 -9.58
CA MET A 60 -14.32 24.42 -10.31
C MET A 60 -14.49 24.55 -11.83
N THR A 61 -13.55 24.01 -12.59
CA THR A 61 -13.67 23.89 -14.05
C THR A 61 -14.87 23.02 -14.45
N PRO A 62 -15.48 23.22 -15.64
CA PRO A 62 -16.63 22.41 -16.09
C PRO A 62 -16.37 20.90 -16.06
N ARG A 63 -15.14 20.48 -16.41
CA ARG A 63 -14.72 19.08 -16.36
C ARG A 63 -14.65 18.54 -14.93
N ALA A 64 -14.11 19.33 -13.98
CA ALA A 64 -14.06 18.97 -12.57
C ALA A 64 -15.47 18.93 -11.94
N LYS A 65 -16.33 19.89 -12.27
CA LYS A 65 -17.77 19.88 -11.91
C LYS A 65 -18.44 18.58 -12.34
N ARG A 66 -18.22 18.15 -13.59
CA ARG A 66 -18.77 16.89 -14.13
C ARG A 66 -18.28 15.66 -13.37
N LEU A 67 -16.98 15.60 -13.06
CA LEU A 67 -16.39 14.51 -12.27
C LEU A 67 -16.95 14.47 -10.85
N GLN A 68 -17.11 15.63 -10.20
CA GLN A 68 -17.65 15.73 -8.86
C GLN A 68 -19.12 15.29 -8.81
N ARG A 69 -19.96 15.77 -9.75
CA ARG A 69 -21.36 15.32 -9.88
C ARG A 69 -21.45 13.81 -10.14
N LYS A 70 -20.52 13.26 -10.93
CA LYS A 70 -20.44 11.80 -11.15
C LYS A 70 -20.14 11.05 -9.84
N LYS A 71 -19.17 11.51 -9.05
CA LYS A 71 -18.87 10.95 -7.72
C LYS A 71 -20.07 11.03 -6.79
N TRP A 72 -20.80 12.15 -6.79
CA TRP A 72 -22.01 12.30 -5.99
C TRP A 72 -23.09 11.28 -6.36
N ARG A 73 -23.37 11.09 -7.66
CA ARG A 73 -24.29 10.05 -8.13
C ARG A 73 -23.84 8.65 -7.74
N GLU A 74 -22.55 8.35 -7.84
CA GLU A 74 -21.99 7.05 -7.45
C GLU A 74 -22.13 6.81 -5.93
N ASN A 75 -21.77 7.79 -5.12
CA ASN A 75 -21.91 7.73 -3.67
C ASN A 75 -23.37 7.58 -3.25
N PHE A 76 -24.29 8.32 -3.88
CA PHE A 76 -25.72 8.17 -3.65
C PHE A 76 -26.20 6.75 -3.96
N ARG A 77 -25.82 6.19 -5.11
CA ARG A 77 -26.16 4.81 -5.48
C ARG A 77 -25.61 3.79 -4.47
N LYS A 78 -24.35 3.92 -4.07
CA LYS A 78 -23.74 3.05 -3.05
C LYS A 78 -24.45 3.13 -1.71
N HIS A 79 -24.76 4.35 -1.26
CA HIS A 79 -25.49 4.58 -0.02
C HIS A 79 -26.91 3.98 -0.09
N PHE A 80 -27.62 4.20 -1.19
CA PHE A 80 -28.94 3.64 -1.43
C PHE A 80 -28.93 2.11 -1.42
N GLN A 81 -28.01 1.49 -2.17
CA GLN A 81 -27.83 0.04 -2.19
C GLN A 81 -27.51 -0.52 -0.80
N LYS A 82 -26.60 0.15 -0.06
CA LYS A 82 -26.29 -0.24 1.32
C LYS A 82 -27.53 -0.18 2.22
N LYS A 83 -28.33 0.89 2.13
CA LYS A 83 -29.58 0.99 2.90
C LYS A 83 -30.59 -0.08 2.49
N LYS A 84 -30.70 -0.39 1.20
CA LYS A 84 -31.56 -1.47 0.70
C LYS A 84 -31.16 -2.82 1.26
N LEU A 85 -29.86 -3.16 1.19
CA LEU A 85 -29.33 -4.42 1.75
C LEU A 85 -29.52 -4.51 3.27
N ILE A 86 -29.32 -3.41 4.01
CA ILE A 86 -29.58 -3.39 5.45
C ILE A 86 -31.07 -3.64 5.71
N LYS A 87 -31.96 -3.01 4.95
CA LYS A 87 -33.41 -3.20 5.09
C LYS A 87 -33.83 -4.64 4.78
N GLU A 88 -33.29 -5.24 3.72
CA GLU A 88 -33.52 -6.64 3.36
C GLU A 88 -32.94 -7.59 4.41
N GLY A 89 -31.74 -7.31 4.92
CA GLY A 89 -31.13 -8.08 6.00
C GLY A 89 -31.95 -8.02 7.30
N ILE A 90 -32.48 -6.85 7.67
CA ILE A 90 -33.37 -6.70 8.82
C ILE A 90 -34.66 -7.51 8.62
N LYS A 91 -35.26 -7.46 7.42
CA LYS A 91 -36.45 -8.28 7.10
C LYS A 91 -36.16 -9.77 7.27
N HIS A 92 -35.07 -10.25 6.68
CA HIS A 92 -34.68 -11.65 6.78
C HIS A 92 -34.36 -12.08 8.22
N MET A 93 -33.79 -11.18 9.05
CA MET A 93 -33.59 -11.45 10.49
C MET A 93 -34.92 -11.52 11.24
N ASN A 94 -35.87 -10.62 10.95
CA ASN A 94 -37.19 -10.65 11.57
C ASN A 94 -38.00 -11.90 11.15
N GLU A 95 -37.86 -12.35 9.89
CA GLU A 95 -38.51 -13.56 9.38
C GLU A 95 -37.92 -14.86 9.98
N ASN A 96 -36.65 -14.84 10.41
CA ASN A 96 -35.97 -15.98 11.04
C ASN A 96 -35.86 -15.90 12.57
N THR A 97 -36.46 -14.87 13.18
CA THR A 97 -36.60 -14.80 14.63
C THR A 97 -37.96 -15.38 14.98
N PRO A 98 -38.07 -16.43 15.82
CA PRO A 98 -39.37 -16.93 16.24
C PRO A 98 -40.15 -15.79 16.88
N SER A 99 -41.41 -15.63 16.47
CA SER A 99 -42.31 -14.60 17.00
C SER A 99 -42.31 -14.71 18.53
N PRO A 100 -42.19 -13.59 19.27
CA PRO A 100 -42.54 -13.61 20.69
C PRO A 100 -43.95 -14.17 20.80
N SER A 101 -44.06 -15.29 21.51
CA SER A 101 -45.35 -15.84 21.92
C SER A 101 -45.98 -14.85 22.86
N ASP A 102 -46.80 -13.96 22.33
CA ASP A 102 -47.91 -13.36 23.06
C ASP A 102 -49.08 -13.28 22.08
N ASN A 103 -50.11 -14.05 22.42
CA ASN A 103 -51.45 -13.90 21.90
C ASN A 103 -51.90 -12.45 22.08
N GLU A 104 -52.39 -11.82 21.03
CA GLU A 104 -53.75 -11.29 21.03
C GLU A 104 -54.15 -11.05 19.56
N ASP A 105 -55.31 -11.58 19.29
CA ASP A 105 -56.08 -11.53 18.06
C ASP A 105 -56.43 -10.08 17.71
N ASN A 106 -56.37 -9.74 16.43
CA ASN A 106 -57.41 -8.94 15.78
C ASN A 106 -57.07 -8.74 14.30
N GLY A 107 -57.79 -9.49 13.47
CA GLY A 107 -57.92 -9.21 12.07
C GLY A 107 -58.46 -7.80 11.81
N ASN A 108 -58.07 -7.22 10.68
CA ASN A 108 -59.02 -6.48 9.87
C ASN A 108 -58.54 -6.42 8.41
N ASN A 109 -59.49 -6.79 7.56
CA ASN A 109 -59.43 -6.89 6.12
C ASN A 109 -59.06 -5.56 5.47
N ASP A 110 -58.25 -5.60 4.41
CA ASP A 110 -58.18 -4.51 3.43
C ASP A 110 -58.24 -5.08 2.00
N GLU A 111 -59.42 -5.61 1.67
CA GLU A 111 -59.87 -5.84 0.31
C GLU A 111 -60.25 -4.49 -0.32
N ASN A 112 -59.28 -3.72 -0.81
CA ASN A 112 -59.57 -2.68 -1.81
C ASN A 112 -58.32 -2.25 -2.57
N ARG A 113 -58.00 -2.97 -3.66
CA ARG A 113 -57.12 -2.42 -4.70
C ARG A 113 -57.71 -2.70 -6.09
N PRO A 114 -58.11 -1.66 -6.85
CA PRO A 114 -58.77 -1.85 -8.13
C PRO A 114 -57.82 -2.45 -9.16
N ARG A 115 -58.25 -3.58 -9.74
CA ARG A 115 -57.64 -4.23 -10.90
C ARG A 115 -57.67 -3.27 -12.10
N ARG A 116 -56.50 -2.78 -12.52
CA ARG A 116 -56.39 -2.09 -13.82
C ARG A 116 -56.51 -3.13 -14.93
N ARG A 117 -57.53 -2.94 -15.77
CA ARG A 117 -57.79 -3.71 -17.00
C ARG A 117 -56.58 -3.63 -17.94
N ASN A 118 -56.16 -4.80 -18.41
CA ASN A 118 -55.33 -4.95 -19.59
C ASN A 118 -56.17 -4.62 -20.82
N SER A 119 -55.80 -3.59 -21.58
CA SER A 119 -56.25 -3.44 -22.97
C SER A 119 -55.12 -3.88 -23.88
N ILE A 120 -55.34 -5.01 -24.53
CA ILE A 120 -54.60 -5.50 -25.69
C ILE A 120 -54.81 -4.48 -26.82
N CYS A 121 -53.72 -3.97 -27.38
CA CYS A 121 -53.70 -3.35 -28.70
C CYS A 121 -52.45 -3.87 -29.39
N GLU A 122 -52.66 -4.77 -30.34
CA GLU A 122 -51.62 -5.31 -31.20
C GLU A 122 -51.39 -4.39 -32.42
N ASN A 123 -50.13 -4.40 -32.86
CA ASN A 123 -49.64 -4.13 -34.22
C ASN A 123 -49.36 -2.68 -34.63
N GLU A 124 -48.17 -2.22 -34.25
CA GLU A 124 -47.35 -1.32 -35.07
C GLU A 124 -45.92 -1.89 -35.14
N PRO A 125 -45.35 -2.20 -36.33
CA PRO A 125 -43.95 -2.59 -36.43
C PRO A 125 -43.06 -1.34 -36.28
N GLN A 126 -42.59 -1.11 -35.06
CA GLN A 126 -41.67 -0.03 -34.75
C GLN A 126 -40.24 -0.34 -35.29
N PRO A 127 -39.59 0.59 -35.99
CA PRO A 127 -38.25 0.39 -36.54
C PRO A 127 -37.15 0.45 -35.45
N SER A 128 -36.27 -0.57 -35.47
CA SER A 128 -34.83 -0.53 -35.14
C SER A 128 -34.28 0.06 -33.82
N ALA A 129 -35.07 0.29 -32.77
CA ALA A 129 -34.57 0.76 -31.45
C ALA A 129 -33.57 -0.21 -30.74
N SER A 130 -33.46 -1.45 -31.20
CA SER A 130 -32.52 -2.48 -30.70
C SER A 130 -31.04 -2.11 -30.91
N ASN A 131 -30.71 -1.49 -32.05
CA ASN A 131 -29.32 -1.27 -32.46
C ASN A 131 -28.65 -0.16 -31.64
N ASP A 132 -29.38 0.89 -31.31
CA ASP A 132 -28.87 2.03 -30.52
C ASP A 132 -28.56 1.64 -29.07
N LEU A 133 -29.37 0.77 -28.48
CA LEU A 133 -29.13 0.26 -27.13
C LEU A 133 -27.89 -0.64 -27.10
N HIS A 134 -27.76 -1.51 -28.10
CA HIS A 134 -26.60 -2.41 -28.24
C HIS A 134 -25.30 -1.61 -28.41
N GLU A 135 -25.31 -0.58 -29.25
CA GLU A 135 -24.14 0.27 -29.49
C GLU A 135 -23.75 1.10 -28.26
N ALA A 136 -24.75 1.61 -27.51
CA ALA A 136 -24.51 2.29 -26.24
C ALA A 136 -23.88 1.36 -25.19
N ILE A 137 -24.31 0.09 -25.12
CA ILE A 137 -23.74 -0.93 -24.24
C ILE A 137 -22.27 -1.20 -24.62
N ILE A 138 -21.98 -1.43 -25.91
CA ILE A 138 -20.62 -1.64 -26.42
C ILE A 138 -19.72 -0.44 -26.09
N LYS A 139 -20.18 0.79 -26.32
CA LYS A 139 -19.42 2.02 -26.03
C LYS A 139 -19.10 2.14 -24.55
N ASN A 140 -20.03 1.76 -23.67
CA ASN A 140 -19.83 1.76 -22.22
C ASN A 140 -18.79 0.70 -21.80
N LEU A 141 -18.89 -0.52 -22.33
CA LEU A 141 -17.92 -1.61 -22.11
C LEU A 141 -16.50 -1.20 -22.57
N ARG A 142 -16.36 -0.66 -23.78
CA ARG A 142 -15.08 -0.12 -24.29
C ARG A 142 -14.52 0.96 -23.37
N SER A 143 -15.37 1.84 -22.83
CA SER A 143 -14.96 2.86 -21.87
C SER A 143 -14.49 2.29 -20.52
N LYS A 144 -15.09 1.19 -20.05
CA LYS A 144 -14.69 0.49 -18.83
C LYS A 144 -13.35 -0.22 -19.06
N LEU A 145 -13.19 -0.92 -20.17
CA LEU A 145 -11.94 -1.58 -20.55
C LEU A 145 -10.78 -0.60 -20.64
N ARG A 146 -10.97 0.58 -21.24
CA ARG A 146 -9.93 1.63 -21.28
C ARG A 146 -9.49 2.08 -19.89
N LYS A 147 -10.44 2.28 -18.96
CA LYS A 147 -10.11 2.65 -17.57
C LYS A 147 -9.37 1.51 -16.85
N MET A 148 -9.80 0.27 -17.04
CA MET A 148 -9.14 -0.89 -16.46
C MET A 148 -7.70 -1.01 -16.96
N ARG A 149 -7.47 -0.89 -18.28
CA ARG A 149 -6.12 -0.89 -18.87
C ARG A 149 -5.25 0.20 -18.27
N TYR A 150 -5.75 1.43 -18.17
CA TYR A 150 -5.01 2.54 -17.56
C TYR A 150 -4.63 2.26 -16.09
N ILE A 151 -5.55 1.70 -15.30
CA ILE A 151 -5.27 1.36 -13.89
C ILE A 151 -4.21 0.26 -13.80
N ILE A 152 -4.31 -0.76 -14.65
CA ILE A 152 -3.34 -1.86 -14.71
C ILE A 152 -1.96 -1.32 -15.09
N GLU A 153 -1.89 -0.52 -16.17
CA GLU A 153 -0.65 0.10 -16.64
C GLU A 153 -0.02 1.01 -15.58
N LYS A 154 -0.83 1.80 -14.85
CA LYS A 154 -0.33 2.63 -13.75
C LYS A 154 0.22 1.80 -12.59
N LYS A 155 -0.43 0.68 -12.25
CA LYS A 155 0.07 -0.24 -11.23
C LYS A 155 1.35 -0.93 -11.69
N ASP A 156 1.42 -1.34 -12.96
CA ASP A 156 2.58 -1.98 -13.54
C ASP A 156 3.79 -1.04 -13.55
N GLN A 157 3.61 0.23 -13.95
CA GLN A 157 4.63 1.28 -13.82
C GLN A 157 5.10 1.44 -12.37
N MET A 158 4.18 1.50 -11.40
CA MET A 158 4.51 1.62 -9.99
C MET A 158 5.33 0.41 -9.50
N TYR A 159 4.92 -0.82 -9.85
CA TYR A 159 5.65 -2.03 -9.47
C TYR A 159 7.03 -2.10 -10.12
N LYS A 160 7.16 -1.70 -11.39
CA LYS A 160 8.46 -1.58 -12.07
C LYS A 160 9.40 -0.62 -11.35
N SER A 161 8.93 0.58 -10.96
CA SER A 161 9.74 1.53 -10.20
C SER A 161 10.12 1.00 -8.81
N GLN A 162 9.22 0.29 -8.13
CA GLN A 162 9.52 -0.35 -6.84
C GLN A 162 10.58 -1.44 -6.99
N LEU A 163 10.46 -2.28 -8.01
CA LEU A 163 11.40 -3.36 -8.32
C LEU A 163 12.79 -2.81 -8.62
N GLU A 164 12.86 -1.75 -9.44
CA GLU A 164 14.12 -1.08 -9.75
C GLU A 164 14.76 -0.45 -8.50
N SER A 165 13.98 0.23 -7.66
CA SER A 165 14.48 0.76 -6.38
C SER A 165 15.03 -0.34 -5.48
N LEU A 166 14.38 -1.50 -5.41
CA LEU A 166 14.84 -2.64 -4.61
C LEU A 166 16.12 -3.25 -5.20
N GLN A 167 16.20 -3.39 -6.53
CA GLN A 167 17.41 -3.85 -7.21
C GLN A 167 18.60 -2.92 -6.94
N ARG A 168 18.40 -1.59 -7.01
CA ARG A 168 19.44 -0.61 -6.68
C ARG A 168 19.95 -0.77 -5.24
N LYS A 169 19.04 -0.93 -4.27
CA LYS A 169 19.40 -1.17 -2.86
C LYS A 169 20.17 -2.49 -2.70
N ASN A 170 19.71 -3.56 -3.35
CA ASN A 170 20.36 -4.86 -3.29
C ASN A 170 21.78 -4.80 -3.88
N ASN A 171 21.96 -4.11 -5.00
CA ASN A 171 23.26 -3.86 -5.60
C ASN A 171 24.18 -3.04 -4.68
N ALA A 172 23.65 -2.02 -3.99
CA ALA A 172 24.41 -1.27 -2.99
C ALA A 172 24.86 -2.18 -1.83
N TYR A 173 23.97 -3.02 -1.30
CA TYR A 173 24.31 -3.97 -0.25
C TYR A 173 25.35 -5.00 -0.71
N ARG A 174 25.23 -5.54 -1.93
CA ARG A 174 26.25 -6.44 -2.51
C ARG A 174 27.62 -5.76 -2.55
N LYS A 175 27.70 -4.50 -3.00
CA LYS A 175 28.96 -3.73 -3.01
C LYS A 175 29.53 -3.54 -1.60
N ILE A 176 28.69 -3.23 -0.62
CA ILE A 176 29.10 -3.09 0.79
C ILE A 176 29.65 -4.41 1.33
N ILE A 177 28.95 -5.52 1.10
CA ILE A 177 29.38 -6.85 1.53
C ILE A 177 30.73 -7.20 0.92
N ILE A 178 30.95 -6.93 -0.37
CA ILE A 178 32.25 -7.17 -1.02
C ILE A 178 33.37 -6.36 -0.33
N ARG A 179 33.12 -5.07 -0.04
CA ARG A 179 34.11 -4.22 0.65
C ARG A 179 34.39 -4.72 2.07
N LEU A 180 33.37 -5.12 2.81
CA LEU A 180 33.51 -5.67 4.16
C LEU A 180 34.28 -6.99 4.14
N LYS A 181 33.96 -7.89 3.22
CA LYS A 181 34.72 -9.14 3.02
C LYS A 181 36.19 -8.86 2.75
N LYS A 182 36.52 -7.87 1.91
CA LYS A 182 37.92 -7.47 1.65
C LYS A 182 38.60 -6.90 2.90
N ARG A 183 37.90 -6.10 3.72
CA ARG A 183 38.45 -5.54 4.97
C ARG A 183 38.64 -6.59 6.06
N MET A 184 37.77 -7.59 6.12
CA MET A 184 37.84 -8.68 7.10
C MET A 184 38.87 -9.75 6.75
N GLN A 185 39.47 -9.70 5.55
CA GLN A 185 40.55 -10.60 5.17
C GLN A 185 41.86 -10.20 5.86
N SER A 186 42.11 -10.82 7.01
CA SER A 186 43.43 -10.87 7.64
C SER A 186 44.46 -11.53 6.71
N PRO A 187 45.76 -11.17 6.78
CA PRO A 187 46.83 -11.86 6.07
C PRO A 187 46.75 -13.39 6.21
N ASN A 188 46.44 -13.91 7.41
CA ASN A 188 46.28 -15.35 7.66
C ASN A 188 45.05 -15.95 6.96
N SER A 189 43.96 -15.16 6.82
CA SER A 189 42.78 -15.56 6.06
C SER A 189 43.08 -15.65 4.56
N LYS A 190 43.97 -14.80 4.03
CA LYS A 190 44.38 -14.86 2.62
C LYS A 190 45.26 -16.07 2.33
N VAL A 191 46.19 -16.37 3.23
CA VAL A 191 47.06 -17.56 3.12
C VAL A 191 46.24 -18.84 3.19
N THR A 192 45.32 -18.97 4.15
CA THR A 192 44.45 -20.15 4.25
C THR A 192 43.52 -20.30 3.03
N ALA A 193 43.04 -19.20 2.43
CA ALA A 193 42.27 -19.25 1.19
C ALA A 193 43.12 -19.70 -0.02
N LEU A 194 44.35 -19.21 -0.14
CA LEU A 194 45.29 -19.63 -1.19
C LEU A 194 45.69 -21.11 -1.06
N LEU A 195 45.87 -21.60 0.17
CA LEU A 195 46.20 -23.00 0.44
C LEU A 195 45.03 -23.96 0.19
N ARG A 196 43.78 -23.48 0.20
CA ARG A 196 42.59 -24.28 -0.16
C ARG A 196 42.45 -24.47 -1.68
N ASP A 197 42.93 -23.52 -2.48
CA ASP A 197 42.97 -23.64 -3.94
C ASP A 197 44.17 -24.51 -4.35
N LYS A 198 43.94 -25.81 -4.63
CA LYS A 198 44.98 -26.78 -5.02
C LYS A 198 45.85 -26.32 -6.20
N THR A 199 45.29 -25.51 -7.10
CA THR A 199 46.00 -24.97 -8.29
C THR A 199 46.99 -23.86 -7.96
N LYS A 200 46.89 -23.21 -6.79
CA LYS A 200 47.71 -22.06 -6.39
C LYS A 200 48.72 -22.38 -5.29
N VAL A 201 48.81 -23.65 -4.88
CA VAL A 201 49.69 -24.09 -3.79
C VAL A 201 51.16 -23.81 -4.11
N GLU A 202 51.60 -24.04 -5.35
CA GLU A 202 52.98 -23.76 -5.76
C GLU A 202 53.31 -22.26 -5.75
N GLU A 203 52.34 -21.41 -6.14
CA GLU A 203 52.50 -19.96 -6.04
C GLU A 203 52.59 -19.50 -4.58
N ALA A 204 51.81 -20.12 -3.69
CA ALA A 204 51.86 -19.85 -2.25
C ALA A 204 53.21 -20.24 -1.65
N LYS A 205 53.76 -21.42 -2.00
CA LYS A 205 55.09 -21.88 -1.57
C LYS A 205 56.18 -20.88 -1.99
N LYS A 206 56.20 -20.44 -3.26
CA LYS A 206 57.16 -19.44 -3.77
C LYS A 206 57.12 -18.14 -2.96
N LYS A 207 55.92 -17.63 -2.66
CA LYS A 207 55.75 -16.39 -1.87
C LYS A 207 56.23 -16.55 -0.42
N ILE A 208 55.98 -17.69 0.22
CA ILE A 208 56.46 -17.98 1.57
C ILE A 208 57.99 -18.01 1.60
N LEU A 209 58.59 -18.75 0.66
CA LEU A 209 60.04 -18.94 0.56
C LEU A 209 60.76 -17.62 0.28
N PHE A 210 60.22 -16.80 -0.63
CA PHE A 210 60.71 -15.45 -0.87
C PHE A 210 60.62 -14.56 0.38
N GLY A 211 59.51 -14.65 1.13
CA GLY A 211 59.33 -13.90 2.37
C GLY A 211 60.29 -14.32 3.48
N GLU A 212 60.68 -15.58 3.55
CA GLU A 212 61.74 -16.06 4.45
C GLU A 212 63.12 -15.57 4.01
N ALA A 213 63.45 -15.70 2.73
CA ALA A 213 64.72 -15.20 2.19
C ALA A 213 64.89 -13.69 2.43
N MET A 214 63.83 -12.90 2.22
CA MET A 214 63.81 -11.47 2.54
C MET A 214 63.98 -11.20 4.04
N ARG A 215 63.34 -11.97 4.91
CA ARG A 215 63.51 -11.81 6.37
C ARG A 215 64.93 -12.12 6.81
N SER A 216 65.50 -13.22 6.32
CA SER A 216 66.87 -13.62 6.62
C SER A 216 67.89 -12.57 6.15
N THR A 217 67.76 -12.08 4.91
CA THR A 217 68.65 -11.02 4.39
C THR A 217 68.52 -9.72 5.18
N LEU A 218 67.30 -9.28 5.50
CA LEU A 218 67.07 -8.11 6.34
C LEU A 218 67.67 -8.27 7.75
N GLN A 219 67.56 -9.46 8.34
CA GLN A 219 68.08 -9.74 9.67
C GLN A 219 69.62 -9.78 9.69
N ILE A 220 70.25 -10.34 8.66
CA ILE A 220 71.70 -10.30 8.47
C ILE A 220 72.17 -8.84 8.29
N ASN A 221 71.51 -8.09 7.39
CA ASN A 221 71.82 -6.69 7.14
C ASN A 221 71.63 -5.82 8.39
N TYR A 222 70.61 -6.09 9.19
CA TYR A 222 70.37 -5.40 10.47
C TYR A 222 71.47 -5.71 11.49
N LYS A 223 71.91 -6.97 11.61
CA LYS A 223 73.04 -7.36 12.47
C LYS A 223 74.34 -6.67 12.05
N ASN A 224 74.60 -6.57 10.75
CA ASN A 224 75.81 -5.97 10.18
C ASN A 224 75.88 -4.44 10.30
N LYS A 225 74.77 -3.75 10.60
CA LYS A 225 74.79 -2.30 10.85
C LYS A 225 75.51 -1.99 12.17
N LYS A 226 76.57 -1.19 12.12
CA LYS A 226 77.42 -0.87 13.28
C LYS A 226 76.84 0.17 14.27
N SER A 227 75.92 1.04 13.84
CA SER A 227 75.42 2.15 14.68
C SER A 227 73.92 2.04 15.01
N LYS A 228 73.55 2.38 16.26
CA LYS A 228 72.13 2.46 16.71
C LYS A 228 71.31 3.45 15.86
N LYS A 229 71.92 4.54 15.38
CA LYS A 229 71.25 5.53 14.50
C LYS A 229 70.88 4.93 13.14
N LYS A 230 71.70 4.02 12.59
CA LYS A 230 71.43 3.31 11.32
C LYS A 230 70.40 2.16 11.45
N LYS A 231 70.12 1.71 12.68
CA LYS A 231 69.15 0.65 13.02
C LYS A 231 67.73 1.16 13.31
N ARG A 232 67.53 2.47 13.48
CA ARG A 232 66.23 3.09 13.85
C ARG A 232 65.37 3.59 12.66
N ILE A 233 65.73 3.22 11.42
CA ILE A 233 64.87 3.41 10.24
C ILE A 233 63.83 2.29 10.25
#